data_AF-A0A2R4N3L9-F1
#
_entry.id   AF-A0A2R4N3L9-F1
#
_cell.length_a   1.000
_cell.length_b   1.000
_cell.length_c   1.000
_cell.angle_alpha   90.00
_cell.angle_beta   90.00
_cell.angle_gamma   90.00
#
_symmetry.space_group_name_H-M   'P 1'
#
loop_
_entity.id
_entity.type
_entity.pdbx_description
1 polymer ?
#
loop_
_entity_poly.entity_id
_entity_poly.type
_entity_poly.pdbx_seq_one_letter_code
_entity_poly.pdbx_strand_id
1 'polypeptide(L)'
;MWQNEIERVLIRLLDLTEEIITLLLNKEIDKLEGLLTERGDLLQWLGNVQENNISAYSDLMTTIREKDQAMLELALKTKEELASQIKFQQQARKAVWTYEADNNFIPDAIFFDRKK
;
A
#
# COMPACT_ATOMS: atom_id res chain seq x y z
N MET A 1 23.17 24.91 -14.33
CA MET A 1 22.05 25.16 -13.40
C MET A 1 21.60 23.83 -12.79
N TRP A 2 22.43 23.23 -11.94
CA TRP A 2 22.18 21.88 -11.36
C TRP A 2 21.51 21.92 -9.98
N GLN A 3 21.74 22.98 -9.19
CA GLN A 3 21.12 23.16 -7.87
C GLN A 3 19.58 23.21 -7.96
N ASN A 4 19.04 23.95 -8.93
CA ASN A 4 17.59 24.04 -9.17
C ASN A 4 16.95 22.68 -9.57
N GLU A 5 17.73 21.73 -10.08
CA GLU A 5 17.22 20.39 -10.41
C GLU A 5 17.13 19.52 -9.16
N ILE A 6 18.16 19.53 -8.31
CA ILE A 6 18.17 18.80 -7.04
C ILE A 6 17.02 19.29 -6.15
N GLU A 7 16.88 20.61 -5.99
CA GLU A 7 15.80 21.19 -5.19
C GLU A 7 14.41 20.76 -5.70
N ARG A 8 14.17 20.81 -7.01
CA ARG A 8 12.90 20.36 -7.61
C ARG A 8 12.63 18.88 -7.35
N VAL A 9 13.65 18.03 -7.47
CA VAL A 9 13.51 16.59 -7.19
C VAL A 9 13.20 16.35 -5.71
N LEU A 10 13.86 17.06 -4.80
CA LEU A 10 13.61 16.96 -3.36
C LEU A 10 12.20 17.43 -2.98
N ILE A 11 11.74 18.54 -3.55
CA ILE A 11 10.36 19.02 -3.36
C ILE A 11 9.37 17.99 -3.90
N ARG A 12 9.59 17.45 -5.11
CA ARG A 12 8.72 16.43 -5.69
C ARG A 12 8.66 15.16 -4.83
N LEU A 13 9.78 14.75 -4.23
CA LEU A 13 9.81 13.62 -3.30
C LEU A 13 8.94 13.87 -2.07
N LEU A 14 8.95 15.07 -1.50
CA LEU A 14 8.05 15.42 -0.40
C LEU A 14 6.58 15.34 -0.82
N ASP A 15 6.24 15.93 -1.95
CA ASP A 15 4.86 15.91 -2.47
C ASP A 15 4.38 14.47 -2.69
N LEU A 16 5.21 13.62 -3.31
CA LEU A 16 4.92 12.21 -3.50
C LEU A 16 4.75 11.47 -2.17
N THR A 17 5.60 11.73 -1.19
CA THR A 17 5.49 11.11 0.13
C THR A 17 4.17 11.49 0.82
N GLU A 18 3.75 12.75 0.78
CA GLU A 18 2.46 13.20 1.34
C GLU A 18 1.25 12.60 0.59
N GLU A 19 1.33 12.50 -0.74
CA GLU A 19 0.29 11.90 -1.57
C GLU A 19 0.12 10.41 -1.25
N ILE A 20 1.23 9.67 -1.14
CA ILE A 20 1.23 8.26 -0.75
C ILE A 20 0.67 8.08 0.66
N ILE A 21 1.07 8.90 1.62
CA ILE A 21 0.52 8.88 2.99
C ILE A 21 -1.00 9.07 2.95
N THR A 22 -1.49 10.04 2.19
CA THR A 22 -2.93 10.32 2.06
C THR A 22 -3.69 9.11 1.51
N LEU A 23 -3.18 8.50 0.44
CA LEU A 23 -3.78 7.31 -0.16
C LEU A 23 -3.76 6.11 0.80
N LEU A 24 -2.69 5.92 1.56
CA LEU A 24 -2.59 4.89 2.58
C LEU A 24 -3.62 5.08 3.71
N LEU A 25 -3.83 6.33 4.17
CA LEU A 25 -4.84 6.66 5.17
C LEU A 25 -6.26 6.38 4.65
N ASN A 26 -6.52 6.66 3.38
CA ASN A 26 -7.80 6.40 2.72
C ASN A 26 -7.98 4.93 2.26
N LYS A 27 -6.95 4.09 2.41
CA LYS A 27 -6.92 2.70 1.93
C LYS A 27 -7.09 2.56 0.42
N GLU A 28 -6.70 3.58 -0.34
CA GLU A 28 -6.73 3.63 -1.81
C GLU A 28 -5.45 3.00 -2.40
N ILE A 29 -5.24 1.72 -2.08
CA ILE A 29 -3.97 1.02 -2.34
C ILE A 29 -3.73 0.80 -3.84
N ASP A 30 -4.80 0.65 -4.62
CA ASP A 30 -4.77 0.50 -6.07
C ASP A 30 -4.12 1.70 -6.79
N LYS A 31 -4.12 2.88 -6.16
CA LYS A 31 -3.55 4.10 -6.72
C LYS A 31 -2.06 4.30 -6.41
N LEU A 32 -1.46 3.45 -5.57
CA LEU A 32 -0.10 3.65 -5.06
C LEU A 32 1.01 3.27 -6.04
N GLU A 33 0.77 2.33 -6.96
CA GLU A 33 1.82 1.72 -7.80
C GLU A 33 2.60 2.75 -8.62
N GLY A 34 1.87 3.65 -9.31
CA GLY A 34 2.49 4.69 -10.13
C GLY A 34 3.33 5.67 -9.30
N LEU A 35 2.81 6.11 -8.15
CA LEU A 35 3.49 7.07 -7.28
C LEU A 35 4.75 6.48 -6.63
N LEU A 36 4.69 5.22 -6.20
CA LEU A 36 5.84 4.52 -5.64
C LEU A 36 6.94 4.30 -6.68
N THR A 37 6.55 4.02 -7.94
CA THR A 37 7.48 3.89 -9.05
C THR A 37 8.19 5.21 -9.34
N GLU A 38 7.44 6.30 -9.53
CA GLU A 38 8.00 7.64 -9.75
C GLU A 38 8.94 8.05 -8.62
N ARG A 39 8.51 7.82 -7.37
CA ARG A 39 9.31 8.12 -6.18
C ARG A 39 10.62 7.32 -6.16
N GLY A 40 10.57 6.04 -6.54
CA GLY A 40 11.74 5.17 -6.66
C GLY A 40 12.74 5.69 -7.69
N ASP A 41 12.27 6.10 -8.86
CA ASP A 41 13.10 6.66 -9.92
C ASP A 41 13.80 7.96 -9.49
N LEU A 42 13.09 8.84 -8.77
CA LEU A 42 13.64 10.09 -8.24
C LEU A 42 14.70 9.86 -7.15
N LEU A 43 14.48 8.88 -6.26
CA LEU A 43 15.47 8.48 -5.26
C LEU A 43 16.72 7.87 -5.92
N GLN A 44 16.53 7.04 -6.94
CA GLN A 44 17.64 6.47 -7.70
C GLN A 44 18.43 7.58 -8.42
N TRP A 45 17.73 8.56 -9.00
CA TRP A 45 18.37 9.72 -9.61
C TRP A 45 19.21 10.50 -8.58
N LEU A 46 18.66 10.79 -7.40
CA LEU A 46 19.41 11.45 -6.32
C LEU A 46 20.63 10.65 -5.87
N GLY A 47 20.51 9.32 -5.80
CA GLY A 47 21.64 8.43 -5.47
C GLY A 47 22.79 8.49 -6.48
N ASN A 48 22.51 8.92 -7.72
CA ASN A 48 23.53 9.10 -8.76
C ASN A 48 24.12 10.52 -8.80
N VAL A 49 23.60 11.47 -8.02
CA VAL A 49 24.12 12.83 -7.92
C VAL A 49 25.33 12.87 -6.97
N GLN A 50 26.38 13.60 -7.33
CA GLN A 50 27.57 13.75 -6.48
C GLN A 50 27.20 14.38 -5.11
N GLU A 51 27.72 13.78 -4.03
CA GLU A 51 27.39 14.10 -2.63
C GLU A 51 27.58 15.59 -2.28
N ASN A 52 28.58 16.25 -2.87
CA ASN A 52 28.87 17.67 -2.66
C ASN A 52 27.76 18.61 -3.14
N ASN A 53 26.87 18.16 -4.03
CA ASN A 53 25.77 18.97 -4.53
C ASN A 53 24.50 18.81 -3.68
N ILE A 54 24.43 17.79 -2.83
CA ILE A 54 23.27 17.45 -1.99
C ILE A 54 23.42 18.06 -0.59
N SER A 55 24.65 18.27 -0.11
CA SER A 55 24.94 18.83 1.23
C SER A 55 24.31 20.20 1.49
N ALA A 56 24.08 21.00 0.43
CA ALA A 56 23.36 22.27 0.49
C ALA A 56 21.87 22.13 0.87
N TYR A 57 21.32 20.92 0.83
CA TYR A 57 19.92 20.59 1.10
C TYR A 57 19.76 19.63 2.30
N SER A 58 20.68 19.67 3.27
CA SER A 58 20.70 18.77 4.44
C SER A 58 19.38 18.74 5.22
N ASP A 59 18.77 19.92 5.41
CA ASP A 59 17.55 20.07 6.20
C ASP A 59 16.37 19.43 5.45
N LEU A 60 16.26 19.70 4.15
CA LEU A 60 15.24 19.12 3.29
C LEU A 60 15.37 17.59 3.18
N MET A 61 16.59 17.07 3.08
CA MET A 61 16.86 15.63 3.13
C MET A 61 16.48 15.00 4.47
N THR A 62 16.65 15.73 5.57
CA THR A 62 16.22 15.27 6.90
C THR A 62 14.71 15.18 6.97
N THR A 63 14.00 16.20 6.51
CA THR A 63 12.53 16.19 6.43
C THR A 63 12.01 15.04 5.55
N ILE A 64 12.62 14.81 4.38
CA ILE A 64 12.26 13.67 3.52
C ILE A 64 12.42 12.35 4.27
N ARG A 65 13.54 12.15 4.98
CA ARG A 65 13.78 10.92 5.75
C ARG A 65 12.75 10.70 6.87
N GLU A 66 12.39 11.76 7.60
CA GLU A 66 11.38 11.68 8.66
C GLU A 66 10.00 11.32 8.10
N LYS A 67 9.62 11.96 6.98
CA LYS A 67 8.35 11.70 6.29
C LYS A 67 8.31 10.29 5.69
N ASP A 68 9.42 9.82 5.15
CA ASP A 68 9.56 8.46 4.64
C ASP A 68 9.37 7.41 5.74
N GLN A 69 9.96 7.65 6.91
CA GLN A 69 9.79 6.76 8.06
C GLN A 69 8.31 6.67 8.44
N ALA A 70 7.62 7.80 8.53
CA ALA A 70 6.18 7.81 8.83
C ALA A 70 5.34 7.10 7.75
N MET A 71 5.68 7.31 6.47
CA MET A 71 5.03 6.62 5.34
C MET A 71 5.21 5.11 5.42
N LEU A 72 6.42 4.63 5.72
CA LEU A 72 6.74 3.20 5.84
C LEU A 72 6.00 2.55 7.02
N GLU A 73 5.98 3.22 8.18
CA GLU A 73 5.23 2.74 9.34
C GLU A 73 3.74 2.60 9.04
N LEU A 74 3.16 3.59 8.35
CA LEU A 74 1.77 3.54 7.93
C LEU A 74 1.52 2.41 6.93
N ALA A 75 2.39 2.24 5.93
CA ALA A 75 2.26 1.16 4.95
C ALA A 75 2.30 -0.23 5.59
N LEU A 76 3.20 -0.44 6.57
CA LEU A 76 3.28 -1.68 7.33
C LEU A 76 2.01 -1.93 8.14
N LYS A 77 1.50 -0.91 8.83
CA LYS A 77 0.23 -1.01 9.56
C LYS A 77 -0.93 -1.37 8.64
N THR A 78 -1.06 -0.71 7.48
CA THR A 78 -2.10 -1.00 6.51
C THR A 78 -2.01 -2.44 5.99
N LYS A 79 -0.80 -2.95 5.75
CA LYS A 79 -0.57 -4.36 5.39
C LYS A 79 -1.03 -5.32 6.48
N GLU A 80 -0.71 -5.05 7.74
CA GLU A 80 -1.13 -5.88 8.88
C GLU A 80 -2.65 -5.90 9.05
N GLU A 81 -3.31 -4.75 8.90
CA GLU A 81 -4.77 -4.65 8.94
C GLU A 81 -5.44 -5.51 7.86
N LEU A 82 -4.95 -5.42 6.61
CA LEU A 82 -5.47 -6.24 5.51
C LEU A 82 -5.23 -7.72 5.73
N ALA A 83 -4.04 -8.11 6.20
CA ALA A 83 -3.74 -9.51 6.51
C ALA A 83 -4.69 -10.06 7.60
N SER A 84 -5.00 -9.26 8.62
CA SER A 84 -5.96 -9.60 9.66
C SER A 84 -7.38 -9.81 9.10
N GLN A 85 -7.84 -8.91 8.22
CA GLN A 85 -9.15 -9.03 7.56
C GLN A 85 -9.24 -10.28 6.67
N ILE A 86 -8.20 -10.58 5.90
CA ILE A 86 -8.13 -11.80 5.07
C ILE A 86 -8.21 -13.04 5.97
N LYS A 87 -7.45 -13.07 7.08
CA LYS A 87 -7.49 -14.19 8.03
C LYS A 87 -8.89 -14.38 8.63
N PHE A 88 -9.56 -13.28 8.99
CA PHE A 88 -10.94 -13.32 9.47
C PHE A 88 -11.88 -13.91 8.41
N GLN A 89 -11.78 -13.48 7.14
CA GLN A 89 -12.59 -14.02 6.05
C GLN A 89 -12.32 -15.52 5.82
N GLN A 90 -11.06 -15.96 5.89
CA GLN A 90 -10.70 -17.38 5.79
C GLN A 90 -11.32 -18.21 6.91
N GLN A 91 -11.31 -17.70 8.15
CA GLN A 91 -11.95 -18.37 9.30
C GLN A 91 -13.47 -18.43 9.14
N ALA A 92 -14.11 -17.33 8.71
CA ALA A 92 -15.54 -17.29 8.45
C ALA A 92 -15.93 -18.30 7.35
N ARG A 93 -15.15 -18.36 6.25
CA ARG A 93 -15.36 -19.32 5.16
C ARG A 93 -15.21 -20.77 5.64
N LYS A 94 -14.19 -21.05 6.46
CA LYS A 94 -14.01 -22.39 7.05
C LYS A 94 -15.20 -22.79 7.91
N ALA A 95 -15.72 -21.87 8.74
CA ALA A 95 -16.87 -22.13 9.60
C ALA A 95 -18.13 -22.45 8.78
N VAL A 96 -18.39 -21.72 7.69
CA VAL A 96 -19.49 -21.99 6.75
C VAL A 96 -19.37 -23.39 6.15
N TRP A 97 -18.18 -23.76 5.67
CA TRP A 97 -17.97 -25.07 5.05
C TRP A 97 -17.98 -26.24 6.03
N THR A 98 -17.50 -26.06 7.26
CA THR A 98 -17.66 -27.08 8.30
C THR A 98 -19.12 -27.26 8.68
N TYR A 99 -19.89 -26.16 8.73
CA TYR A 99 -21.34 -26.24 8.93
C TYR A 99 -22.04 -26.96 7.77
N GLU A 100 -21.64 -26.74 6.52
CA GLU A 100 -22.15 -27.46 5.35
C GLU A 100 -21.74 -28.95 5.35
N ALA A 101 -20.53 -29.29 5.79
CA ALA A 101 -20.02 -30.67 5.82
C ALA A 101 -20.56 -31.50 6.99
N ASP A 102 -20.72 -30.89 8.17
CA ASP A 102 -21.35 -31.52 9.34
C ASP A 102 -22.87 -31.70 9.11
N ASN A 103 -23.48 -30.79 8.35
CA ASN A 103 -24.82 -30.98 7.80
C ASN A 103 -24.77 -31.70 6.46
N ASN A 104 -24.34 -32.96 6.46
CA ASN A 104 -24.64 -33.98 5.44
C ASN A 104 -26.18 -34.24 5.33
N PHE A 105 -26.96 -33.17 5.31
CA PHE A 105 -28.37 -33.09 4.97
C PHE A 105 -28.43 -33.19 3.45
N ILE A 106 -28.57 -34.42 2.97
CA ILE A 106 -29.25 -34.65 1.70
C ILE A 106 -30.64 -34.02 1.86
N PRO A 107 -31.02 -32.96 1.13
CA PRO A 107 -32.43 -32.65 0.99
C PRO A 107 -33.00 -33.67 0.00
N ASP A 108 -33.31 -34.88 0.47
CA ASP A 108 -33.85 -35.96 -0.36
C ASP A 108 -35.36 -35.78 -0.67
N ALA A 109 -35.89 -34.56 -0.49
CA ALA A 109 -37.30 -34.25 -0.66
C ALA A 109 -37.56 -32.89 -1.28
N ILE A 110 -36.81 -32.47 -2.32
CA ILE A 110 -37.31 -31.46 -3.26
C ILE A 110 -37.00 -31.88 -4.71
N PHE A 111 -37.58 -33.01 -5.13
CA PHE A 111 -38.03 -33.14 -6.51
C PHE A 111 -39.37 -32.42 -6.62
N PHE A 112 -39.36 -31.11 -6.89
CA PHE A 112 -40.51 -30.54 -7.61
C PHE A 112 -40.35 -30.92 -9.08
N ASP A 113 -40.98 -32.06 -9.38
CA ASP A 113 -41.52 -32.45 -10.68
C ASP A 113 -41.72 -31.24 -11.62
N ARG A 114 -40.84 -31.10 -12.62
CA ARG A 114 -41.21 -30.41 -13.86
C ARG A 114 -41.89 -31.43 -14.79
N LYS A 115 -43.15 -31.74 -14.48
CA LYS A 115 -44.15 -32.20 -15.45
C LYS A 115 -45.29 -31.19 -15.51
N LYS A 116 -45.14 -30.22 -16.39
CA LYS A 116 -46.16 -29.73 -17.33
C LYS A 116 -45.51 -28.82 -18.35
#